data_AF-A0A291QUS6-F1
#
_entry.id   AF-A0A291QUS6-F1
#
_cell.length_a   1.000
_cell.length_b   1.000
_cell.length_c   1.000
_cell.angle_alpha   90.00
_cell.angle_beta   90.00
_cell.angle_gamma   90.00
#
_symmetry.space_group_name_H-M   'P 1'
#
loop_
_entity.id
_entity.type
_entity.pdbx_description
1 polymer ?
#
loop_
_entity_poly.entity_id
_entity_poly.type
_entity_poly.pdbx_seq_one_letter_code
_entity_poly.pdbx_strand_id
1 'polypeptide(L)'
;MKKWFLLILFSIVVTEGIAQDAAIDEAWMREHYTKREFYIPMRDGVRLFTAVYMPKDRSTKHPVLMSRTPYSCAPYGEEHYAAIWKKYHAHYLAEGYIMVMQDVRGRWMSEGTFVNVRPFNPNKRNKHDIDEASDTYDTIDWLVNNVDNNNGNVGVFGISYPGFYSTMAALSGHPALKAVSPQAPVTNWFIGDDFHHNGAFFQMDAFAFYTSFGQPRPLPTTKGPKRFEYYTKDNYKFYLEAGSLEGLTKLMGDSIAFWKDLMSHGNYDTWWQERNVSAFVKNIQPATLVVGGLFDAEDCYGAWQTYKSIEKLSPNANNRIVMGPWYHGQWASKDGSTLGHLHFDSNTAKWYQENIEIPFFDYYLAGKGSEPDLAEATIFFTGENQWRRLPQWPMSSAQSKALYFHTGGILDFKEPVDRNSATEYVSDPSKPVPYVNEIHHTRTISYMTDDQRFASRRPDVITFQTGVLEQDVTIAGPVVADLIASVSSTDADFVVKLIDVFPDDFSYNEPEAPTAHSRLTSSTYPMGGYEALVRGEVLRGKFRDSFEKPSPFSPNKPTQVKFTLPDVAHTFKKGHRIMIQVQSSWFPLVDRNPQQFMDIYHAQPGDFKKATIKLYHDRKNASKIWLPILK
;
A
#
# COMPACT_ATOMS: atom_id res chain seq x y z
N MET A 1 -90.56 22.36 -0.34
CA MET A 1 -89.84 21.54 0.66
C MET A 1 -89.17 20.37 -0.04
N LYS A 2 -87.83 20.41 -0.18
CA LYS A 2 -86.93 19.26 -0.44
C LYS A 2 -85.51 19.85 -0.46
N LYS A 3 -84.83 19.82 0.69
CA LYS A 3 -83.45 20.28 0.87
C LYS A 3 -82.51 19.11 0.63
N TRP A 4 -81.50 19.33 -0.22
CA TRP A 4 -80.38 18.44 -0.46
C TRP A 4 -79.32 18.63 0.64
N PHE A 5 -78.82 17.53 1.21
CA PHE A 5 -77.71 17.53 2.16
C PHE A 5 -76.42 17.16 1.43
N LEU A 6 -75.41 18.04 1.54
CA LEU A 6 -74.02 17.81 1.17
C LEU A 6 -73.37 16.87 2.21
N LEU A 7 -72.71 15.82 1.73
CA LEU A 7 -71.80 14.96 2.52
C LEU A 7 -70.36 15.38 2.20
N ILE A 8 -69.65 15.89 3.21
CA ILE A 8 -68.23 16.23 3.17
C ILE A 8 -67.43 14.96 3.51
N LEU A 9 -66.62 14.50 2.55
CA LEU A 9 -65.63 13.44 2.76
C LEU A 9 -64.40 14.00 3.48
N PHE A 10 -64.10 13.47 4.66
CA PHE A 10 -62.86 13.70 5.39
C PHE A 10 -61.79 12.73 4.88
N SER A 11 -60.75 13.25 4.22
CA SER A 11 -59.57 12.48 3.83
C SER A 11 -58.60 12.41 5.03
N ILE A 12 -58.45 11.21 5.60
CA ILE A 12 -57.39 10.92 6.58
C ILE A 12 -56.09 10.75 5.80
N VAL A 13 -55.19 11.72 5.90
CA VAL A 13 -53.80 11.57 5.46
C VAL A 13 -53.05 10.86 6.59
N VAL A 14 -52.80 9.57 6.41
CA VAL A 14 -51.82 8.84 7.23
C VAL A 14 -50.45 9.19 6.67
N THR A 15 -49.74 10.11 7.33
CA THR A 15 -48.30 10.28 7.11
C THR A 15 -47.60 9.11 7.79
N GLU A 16 -47.24 8.08 7.03
CA GLU A 16 -46.20 7.14 7.44
C GLU A 16 -44.90 7.93 7.53
N GLY A 17 -44.47 8.23 8.76
CA GLY A 17 -43.14 8.75 9.00
C GLY A 17 -42.15 7.68 8.60
N ILE A 18 -41.49 7.87 7.46
CA ILE A 18 -40.24 7.17 7.15
C ILE A 18 -39.29 7.54 8.29
N ALA A 19 -39.01 6.59 9.18
CA ALA A 19 -37.91 6.71 10.12
C ALA A 19 -36.64 6.88 9.28
N GLN A 20 -36.19 8.12 9.16
CA GLN A 20 -34.86 8.42 8.68
C GLN A 20 -33.94 7.81 9.75
N ASP A 21 -33.19 6.75 9.41
CA ASP A 21 -32.11 6.29 10.28
C ASP A 21 -31.29 7.52 10.66
N ALA A 22 -31.32 7.88 11.94
CA ALA A 22 -30.67 9.09 12.41
C ALA A 22 -29.19 8.97 12.06
N ALA A 23 -28.69 9.88 11.21
CA ALA A 23 -27.31 9.83 10.79
C ALA A 23 -26.40 9.91 12.02
N ILE A 24 -25.50 8.92 12.17
CA ILE A 24 -24.50 8.93 13.24
C ILE A 24 -23.56 10.11 12.97
N ASP A 25 -23.65 11.12 13.83
CA ASP A 25 -22.86 12.35 13.78
C ASP A 25 -22.23 12.67 15.15
N GLU A 26 -21.67 13.88 15.32
CA GLU A 26 -21.06 14.26 16.58
C GLU A 26 -22.08 14.36 17.73
N ALA A 27 -23.30 14.86 17.45
CA ALA A 27 -24.33 15.01 18.47
C ALA A 27 -24.79 13.63 18.95
N TRP A 28 -25.04 12.72 18.01
CA TRP A 28 -25.35 11.32 18.30
C TRP A 28 -24.23 10.67 19.14
N MET A 29 -22.96 10.88 18.77
CA MET A 29 -21.83 10.33 19.53
C MET A 29 -21.78 10.85 20.96
N ARG A 30 -21.99 12.15 21.19
CA ARG A 30 -22.01 12.73 22.54
C ARG A 30 -23.20 12.24 23.35
N GLU A 31 -24.33 11.95 22.71
CA GLU A 31 -25.51 11.39 23.35
C GLU A 31 -25.27 9.94 23.77
N HIS A 32 -24.68 9.11 22.91
CA HIS A 32 -24.60 7.65 23.09
C HIS A 32 -23.26 7.14 23.65
N TYR A 33 -22.19 7.93 23.57
CA TYR A 33 -20.84 7.53 23.99
C TYR A 33 -20.25 8.51 25.02
N THR A 34 -19.31 7.99 25.81
CA THR A 34 -18.42 8.76 26.67
C THR A 34 -16.98 8.49 26.28
N LYS A 35 -16.23 9.54 25.99
CA LYS A 35 -14.78 9.49 25.80
C LYS A 35 -14.07 9.61 27.15
N ARG A 36 -13.07 8.77 27.39
CA ARG A 36 -12.11 8.86 28.49
C ARG A 36 -10.68 8.78 27.96
N GLU A 37 -9.75 9.40 28.67
CA GLU A 37 -8.32 9.38 28.32
C GLU A 37 -7.50 8.80 29.47
N PHE A 38 -6.64 7.83 29.15
CA PHE A 38 -5.85 7.10 30.12
C PHE A 38 -4.38 7.10 29.77
N TYR A 39 -3.54 7.13 30.80
CA TYR A 39 -2.13 6.78 30.71
C TYR A 39 -1.97 5.33 31.18
N ILE A 40 -2.01 4.40 30.24
CA ILE A 40 -1.97 2.96 30.54
C ILE A 40 -0.51 2.56 30.84
N PRO A 41 -0.19 2.03 32.04
CA PRO A 41 1.16 1.61 32.37
C PRO A 41 1.53 0.30 31.68
N MET A 42 2.65 0.29 30.97
CA MET A 42 3.28 -0.92 30.42
C MET A 42 4.10 -1.63 31.50
N ARG A 43 4.52 -2.87 31.24
CA ARG A 43 5.31 -3.71 32.16
C ARG A 43 6.64 -3.09 32.61
N ASP A 44 7.21 -2.19 31.82
CA ASP A 44 8.45 -1.47 32.12
C ASP A 44 8.23 -0.13 32.85
N GLY A 45 6.97 0.25 33.07
CA GLY A 45 6.57 1.47 33.78
C GLY A 45 6.32 2.69 32.88
N VAL A 46 6.64 2.60 31.58
CA VAL A 46 6.27 3.63 30.59
C VAL A 46 4.75 3.66 30.43
N ARG A 47 4.15 4.85 30.33
CA ARG A 47 2.72 5.00 30.16
C ARG A 47 2.35 5.41 28.74
N LEU A 48 1.43 4.68 28.13
CA LEU A 48 0.91 4.98 26.80
C LEU A 48 -0.43 5.69 26.89
N PHE A 49 -0.53 6.85 26.24
CA PHE A 49 -1.73 7.64 26.17
C PHE A 49 -2.76 6.97 25.26
N THR A 50 -3.96 6.79 25.79
CA THR A 50 -5.03 6.01 25.15
C THR A 50 -6.36 6.72 25.30
N ALA A 51 -7.01 7.03 24.18
CA ALA A 51 -8.38 7.53 24.13
C ALA A 51 -9.36 6.36 23.96
N VAL A 52 -10.36 6.27 24.83
CA VAL A 52 -11.36 5.20 24.87
C VAL A 52 -12.75 5.80 24.75
N TYR A 53 -13.49 5.42 23.71
CA TYR A 53 -14.89 5.80 23.49
C TYR A 53 -15.78 4.63 23.90
N MET A 54 -16.52 4.80 24.98
CA MET A 54 -17.34 3.75 25.59
C MET A 54 -18.83 4.03 25.36
N PRO A 55 -19.65 3.04 24.98
CA PRO A 55 -21.09 3.21 24.92
C PRO A 55 -21.65 3.53 26.31
N LYS A 56 -22.62 4.44 26.39
CA LYS A 56 -23.38 4.71 27.62
C LYS A 56 -24.41 3.63 27.91
N ASP A 57 -24.81 2.85 26.91
CA ASP A 57 -25.68 1.70 27.11
C ASP A 57 -24.99 0.66 28.01
N ARG A 58 -25.65 0.30 29.11
CA ARG A 58 -25.19 -0.72 30.06
C ARG A 58 -26.02 -2.00 30.03
N SER A 59 -26.96 -2.13 29.09
CA SER A 59 -27.85 -3.29 28.97
C SER A 59 -27.13 -4.55 28.49
N THR A 60 -26.04 -4.40 27.73
CA THR A 60 -25.24 -5.48 27.17
C THR A 60 -23.75 -5.24 27.39
N LYS A 61 -22.93 -6.27 27.24
CA LYS A 61 -21.46 -6.16 27.29
C LYS A 61 -20.91 -5.89 25.88
N HIS A 62 -19.92 -5.02 25.80
CA HIS A 62 -19.45 -4.46 24.53
C HIS A 62 -18.07 -4.99 24.10
N PRO A 63 -17.86 -5.34 22.82
CA PRO A 63 -16.54 -5.66 22.29
C PRO A 63 -15.63 -4.43 22.25
N VAL A 64 -14.32 -4.65 22.26
CA VAL A 64 -13.31 -3.61 22.07
C VAL A 64 -12.72 -3.72 20.66
N LEU A 65 -12.70 -2.61 19.92
CA LEU A 65 -11.95 -2.50 18.67
C LEU A 65 -10.89 -1.39 18.81
N MET A 66 -9.63 -1.78 18.73
CA MET A 66 -8.48 -0.95 19.03
C MET A 66 -7.62 -0.66 17.80
N SER A 67 -7.12 0.57 17.71
CA SER A 67 -6.04 0.94 16.79
C SER A 67 -4.89 1.60 17.54
N ARG A 68 -3.68 1.10 17.32
CA ARG A 68 -2.42 1.68 17.83
C ARG A 68 -1.78 2.46 16.69
N THR A 69 -1.39 3.71 16.92
CA THR A 69 -0.92 4.60 15.85
C THR A 69 0.26 5.49 16.26
N PRO A 70 1.20 5.77 15.33
CA PRO A 70 2.23 6.78 15.53
C PRO A 70 1.78 8.16 15.00
N TYR A 71 0.53 8.26 14.51
CA TYR A 71 -0.02 9.41 13.79
C TYR A 71 -0.94 10.30 14.63
N SER A 72 -0.95 10.12 15.96
CA SER A 72 -1.80 10.82 16.93
C SER A 72 -3.15 10.14 17.09
N CYS A 73 -3.58 9.92 18.33
CA CYS A 73 -4.96 9.60 18.67
C CYS A 73 -5.84 10.85 18.88
N ALA A 74 -5.37 12.02 18.42
CA ALA A 74 -6.11 13.28 18.49
C ALA A 74 -7.54 13.17 17.90
N PRO A 75 -8.48 14.02 18.33
CA PRO A 75 -8.28 15.15 19.26
C PRO A 75 -8.12 14.71 20.71
N TYR A 76 -7.31 15.44 21.48
CA TYR A 76 -7.06 15.23 22.91
C TYR A 76 -8.08 15.99 23.77
N GLY A 77 -8.32 15.52 25.00
CA GLY A 77 -9.34 15.99 25.93
C GLY A 77 -10.64 15.19 25.81
N GLU A 78 -11.25 14.85 26.95
CA GLU A 78 -12.47 14.03 27.03
C GLU A 78 -13.69 14.67 26.37
N GLU A 79 -13.70 15.99 26.22
CA GLU A 79 -14.76 16.74 25.54
C GLU A 79 -14.60 16.80 24.02
N HIS A 80 -13.50 16.28 23.45
CA HIS A 80 -13.20 16.34 22.02
C HIS A 80 -13.25 14.95 21.39
N TYR A 81 -14.20 14.74 20.48
CA TYR A 81 -14.48 13.44 19.88
C TYR A 81 -13.82 13.32 18.50
N ALA A 82 -13.13 12.19 18.26
CA ALA A 82 -12.64 11.85 16.94
C ALA A 82 -13.83 11.54 16.03
N ALA A 83 -13.73 11.93 14.76
CA ALA A 83 -14.79 11.76 13.77
C ALA A 83 -14.92 10.31 13.25
N ILE A 84 -14.98 9.33 14.16
CA ILE A 84 -15.03 7.89 13.87
C ILE A 84 -16.21 7.56 12.94
N TRP A 85 -17.34 8.24 13.12
CA TRP A 85 -18.57 8.08 12.34
C TRP A 85 -18.48 8.50 10.86
N LYS A 86 -17.43 9.21 10.43
CA LYS A 86 -17.34 9.71 9.04
C LYS A 86 -17.07 8.61 8.02
N LYS A 87 -16.65 7.43 8.46
CA LYS A 87 -16.34 6.24 7.65
C LYS A 87 -17.29 5.11 8.02
N TYR A 88 -17.09 3.93 7.44
CA TYR A 88 -17.86 2.73 7.75
C TYR A 88 -17.76 2.29 9.22
N HIS A 89 -16.78 2.80 10.00
CA HIS A 89 -16.73 2.61 11.45
C HIS A 89 -17.97 3.13 12.20
N ALA A 90 -18.83 3.93 11.56
CA ALA A 90 -20.16 4.24 12.08
C ALA A 90 -20.97 2.96 12.40
N HIS A 91 -20.76 1.88 11.65
CA HIS A 91 -21.33 0.56 11.95
C HIS A 91 -20.94 0.08 13.35
N TYR A 92 -19.64 0.06 13.67
CA TYR A 92 -19.17 -0.38 14.98
C TYR A 92 -19.70 0.51 16.11
N LEU A 93 -19.87 1.82 15.86
CA LEU A 93 -20.52 2.71 16.83
C LEU A 93 -21.99 2.35 17.06
N ALA A 94 -22.75 2.07 15.99
CA ALA A 94 -24.14 1.63 16.05
C ALA A 94 -24.28 0.31 16.82
N GLU A 95 -23.34 -0.61 16.61
CA GLU A 95 -23.33 -1.94 17.22
C GLU A 95 -22.79 -1.98 18.65
N GLY A 96 -22.43 -0.82 19.22
CA GLY A 96 -22.01 -0.69 20.62
C GLY A 96 -20.54 -1.00 20.88
N TYR A 97 -19.64 -0.92 19.90
CA TYR A 97 -18.23 -1.20 20.14
C TYR A 97 -17.57 -0.13 21.01
N ILE A 98 -16.77 -0.57 21.98
CA ILE A 98 -15.78 0.29 22.64
C ILE A 98 -14.66 0.56 21.63
N MET A 99 -14.54 1.81 21.19
CA MET A 99 -13.50 2.21 20.23
C MET A 99 -12.28 2.75 20.96
N VAL A 100 -11.10 2.20 20.67
CA VAL A 100 -9.84 2.57 21.35
C VAL A 100 -8.82 3.10 20.34
N MET A 101 -8.24 4.26 20.62
CA MET A 101 -7.12 4.82 19.87
C MET A 101 -5.96 5.08 20.82
N GLN A 102 -4.80 4.51 20.53
CA GLN A 102 -3.61 4.64 21.36
C GLN A 102 -2.45 5.28 20.60
N ASP A 103 -1.83 6.29 21.20
CA ASP A 103 -0.51 6.76 20.80
C ASP A 103 0.53 5.72 21.17
N VAL A 104 1.31 5.23 20.20
CA VAL A 104 2.37 4.25 20.50
C VAL A 104 3.53 4.88 21.27
N ARG A 105 4.39 4.03 21.85
CA ARG A 105 5.54 4.42 22.67
C ARG A 105 6.39 5.53 22.02
N GLY A 106 6.63 6.59 22.78
CA GLY A 106 7.41 7.77 22.38
C GLY A 106 6.79 8.62 21.26
N ARG A 107 5.51 8.43 20.96
CA ARG A 107 4.76 9.25 20.01
C ARG A 107 3.72 10.09 20.75
N TRP A 108 3.63 11.36 20.35
CA TRP A 108 2.60 12.29 20.82
C TRP A 108 2.46 12.32 22.34
N MET A 109 1.32 11.94 22.91
CA MET A 109 1.10 12.03 24.36
C MET A 109 1.65 10.81 25.13
N SER A 110 2.14 9.79 24.44
CA SER A 110 2.76 8.62 25.07
C SER A 110 4.21 8.88 25.50
N GLU A 111 4.57 8.29 26.65
CA GLU A 111 5.93 8.32 27.18
C GLU A 111 6.86 7.32 26.44
N GLY A 112 8.14 7.35 26.80
CA GLY A 112 9.16 6.42 26.29
C GLY A 112 9.83 6.88 25.00
N THR A 113 10.59 5.97 24.38
CA THR A 113 11.37 6.26 23.17
C THR A 113 10.74 5.60 21.96
N PHE A 114 10.47 6.40 20.93
CA PHE A 114 9.99 5.89 19.65
C PHE A 114 11.14 5.26 18.87
N VAL A 115 10.91 4.06 18.35
CA VAL A 115 11.81 3.38 17.40
C VAL A 115 10.95 3.01 16.21
N ASN A 116 11.38 3.41 15.02
CA ASN A 116 10.65 3.07 13.82
C ASN A 116 10.65 1.55 13.61
N VAL A 117 9.47 0.99 13.34
CA VAL A 117 9.20 -0.45 13.12
C VAL A 117 10.02 -1.30 14.10
N ARG A 118 9.90 -0.98 15.39
CA ARG A 118 10.67 -1.60 16.46
C ARG A 118 10.71 -3.13 16.28
N PRO A 119 11.91 -3.74 16.16
CA PRO A 119 12.07 -5.17 15.98
C PRO A 119 11.27 -6.01 16.99
N PHE A 120 10.64 -7.07 16.50
CA PHE A 120 10.03 -8.06 17.38
C PHE A 120 11.13 -8.87 18.08
N ASN A 121 11.03 -8.98 19.40
CA ASN A 121 11.94 -9.78 20.20
C ASN A 121 11.23 -11.06 20.69
N PRO A 122 11.48 -12.23 20.08
CA PRO A 122 10.93 -13.50 20.56
C PRO A 122 11.60 -14.01 21.86
N ASN A 123 12.77 -13.47 22.22
CA ASN A 123 13.61 -13.95 23.32
C ASN A 123 13.62 -12.99 24.52
N LYS A 124 12.47 -12.39 24.85
CA LYS A 124 12.33 -11.51 26.03
C LYS A 124 12.70 -12.28 27.30
N ARG A 125 13.65 -11.76 28.06
CA ARG A 125 14.19 -12.37 29.30
C ARG A 125 13.61 -11.74 30.55
N ASN A 126 13.21 -10.48 30.47
CA ASN A 126 12.69 -9.72 31.60
C ASN A 126 11.70 -8.64 31.12
N LYS A 127 11.06 -7.94 32.06
CA LYS A 127 10.04 -6.92 31.77
C LYS A 127 10.55 -5.71 31.00
N HIS A 128 11.85 -5.46 30.92
CA HIS A 128 12.43 -4.36 30.15
C HIS A 128 12.70 -4.73 28.68
N ASP A 129 12.64 -6.01 28.33
CA ASP A 129 12.75 -6.45 26.94
C ASP A 129 11.39 -6.23 26.26
N ILE A 130 11.13 -5.00 25.80
CA ILE A 130 9.86 -4.58 25.22
C ILE A 130 9.91 -4.52 23.70
N ASP A 131 8.75 -4.74 23.10
CA ASP A 131 8.41 -4.42 21.72
C ASP A 131 6.92 -4.09 21.58
N GLU A 132 6.46 -3.90 20.34
CA GLU A 132 5.06 -3.55 20.08
C GLU A 132 4.08 -4.66 20.42
N ALA A 133 4.52 -5.93 20.44
CA ALA A 133 3.68 -7.05 20.84
C ALA A 133 3.46 -7.05 22.36
N SER A 134 4.50 -6.75 23.16
CA SER A 134 4.34 -6.58 24.61
C SER A 134 3.52 -5.34 24.98
N ASP A 135 3.73 -4.20 24.31
CA ASP A 135 2.93 -2.99 24.59
C ASP A 135 1.45 -3.22 24.23
N THR A 136 1.20 -4.01 23.17
CA THR A 136 -0.16 -4.43 22.82
C THR A 136 -0.75 -5.36 23.89
N TYR A 137 0.01 -6.35 24.36
CA TYR A 137 -0.43 -7.24 25.43
C TYR A 137 -0.86 -6.45 26.68
N ASP A 138 0.00 -5.57 27.16
CA ASP A 138 -0.24 -4.81 28.40
C ASP A 138 -1.42 -3.85 28.25
N THR A 139 -1.59 -3.27 27.05
CA THR A 139 -2.75 -2.44 26.73
C THR A 139 -4.04 -3.24 26.77
N ILE A 140 -4.08 -4.40 26.12
CA ILE A 140 -5.27 -5.26 26.09
C ILE A 140 -5.62 -5.74 27.51
N ASP A 141 -4.63 -6.19 28.28
CA ASP A 141 -4.81 -6.63 29.66
C ASP A 141 -5.39 -5.53 30.54
N TRP A 142 -4.89 -4.30 30.39
CA TRP A 142 -5.44 -3.16 31.11
C TRP A 142 -6.89 -2.86 30.69
N LEU A 143 -7.18 -2.83 29.39
CA LEU A 143 -8.52 -2.51 28.88
C LEU A 143 -9.58 -3.48 29.39
N VAL A 144 -9.33 -4.79 29.30
CA VAL A 144 -10.33 -5.79 29.72
C VAL A 144 -10.59 -5.78 31.22
N ASN A 145 -9.61 -5.34 32.02
CA ASN A 145 -9.71 -5.28 33.49
C ASN A 145 -10.21 -3.92 34.04
N ASN A 146 -10.10 -2.82 33.27
CA ASN A 146 -10.35 -1.46 33.78
C ASN A 146 -11.43 -0.69 33.00
N VAL A 147 -11.75 -1.08 31.77
CA VAL A 147 -12.86 -0.46 31.02
C VAL A 147 -14.15 -1.18 31.37
N ASP A 148 -15.02 -0.50 32.10
CA ASP A 148 -16.32 -1.03 32.49
C ASP A 148 -17.14 -1.50 31.28
N ASN A 149 -17.94 -2.54 31.52
CA ASN A 149 -18.94 -3.03 30.57
C ASN A 149 -18.40 -3.60 29.25
N ASN A 150 -17.12 -3.95 29.18
CA ASN A 150 -16.54 -4.72 28.07
C ASN A 150 -16.89 -6.23 28.15
N ASN A 151 -16.89 -6.94 27.02
CA ASN A 151 -17.18 -8.38 26.94
C ASN A 151 -15.94 -9.29 26.98
N GLY A 152 -14.74 -8.72 27.15
CA GLY A 152 -13.47 -9.44 27.18
C GLY A 152 -12.90 -9.83 25.82
N ASN A 153 -13.54 -9.47 24.70
CA ASN A 153 -13.03 -9.68 23.35
C ASN A 153 -12.47 -8.37 22.79
N VAL A 154 -11.24 -8.44 22.27
CA VAL A 154 -10.54 -7.32 21.66
C VAL A 154 -10.15 -7.66 20.23
N GLY A 155 -10.38 -6.72 19.32
CA GLY A 155 -9.80 -6.71 17.98
C GLY A 155 -8.80 -5.59 17.80
N VAL A 156 -7.80 -5.80 16.94
CA VAL A 156 -6.82 -4.76 16.57
C VAL A 156 -6.78 -4.58 15.07
N PHE A 157 -6.88 -3.34 14.59
CA PHE A 157 -6.84 -3.04 13.16
C PHE A 157 -6.09 -1.74 12.86
N GLY A 158 -5.66 -1.60 11.61
CA GLY A 158 -5.06 -0.38 11.15
C GLY A 158 -4.47 -0.48 9.74
N ILE A 159 -4.33 0.68 9.12
CA ILE A 159 -3.78 0.88 7.77
C ILE A 159 -2.31 1.36 7.88
N SER A 160 -1.39 0.89 7.03
CA SER A 160 0.02 1.31 7.00
C SER A 160 0.77 0.91 8.28
N TYR A 161 1.37 1.88 8.98
CA TYR A 161 2.00 1.72 10.28
C TYR A 161 1.06 1.14 11.34
N PRO A 162 -0.19 1.62 11.52
CA PRO A 162 -1.24 0.90 12.24
C PRO A 162 -1.44 -0.57 11.79
N GLY A 163 -1.23 -0.90 10.53
CA GLY A 163 -1.20 -2.27 10.02
C GLY A 163 0.00 -3.07 10.53
N PHE A 164 1.19 -2.47 10.61
CA PHE A 164 2.35 -3.06 11.31
C PHE A 164 2.02 -3.35 12.78
N TYR A 165 1.41 -2.41 13.51
CA TYR A 165 1.01 -2.65 14.90
C TYR A 165 -0.05 -3.75 15.03
N SER A 166 -0.92 -3.93 14.03
CA SER A 166 -1.89 -5.03 13.99
C SER A 166 -1.20 -6.38 13.76
N THR A 167 -0.14 -6.42 12.94
CA THR A 167 0.71 -7.62 12.79
C THR A 167 1.44 -7.94 14.09
N MET A 168 1.99 -6.93 14.77
CA MET A 168 2.62 -7.09 16.09
C MET A 168 1.60 -7.51 17.17
N ALA A 169 0.35 -7.06 17.08
CA ALA A 169 -0.72 -7.48 17.98
C ALA A 169 -0.97 -8.98 17.88
N ALA A 170 -0.94 -9.56 16.67
CA ALA A 170 -1.09 -11.00 16.46
C ALA A 170 -0.04 -11.85 17.19
N LEU A 171 1.14 -11.26 17.43
CA LEU A 171 2.27 -11.84 18.17
C LEU A 171 2.22 -11.61 19.68
N SER A 172 1.23 -10.87 20.19
CA SER A 172 1.13 -10.53 21.62
C SER A 172 0.86 -11.75 22.51
N GLY A 173 0.13 -12.74 22.00
CA GLY A 173 -0.32 -13.91 22.77
C GLY A 173 -1.38 -13.59 23.83
N HIS A 174 -2.00 -12.41 23.81
CA HIS A 174 -3.02 -12.05 24.80
C HIS A 174 -4.33 -12.82 24.56
N PRO A 175 -4.91 -13.51 25.55
CA PRO A 175 -6.08 -14.39 25.34
C PRO A 175 -7.36 -13.64 24.95
N ALA A 176 -7.49 -12.37 25.31
CA ALA A 176 -8.60 -11.51 24.89
C ALA A 176 -8.53 -11.06 23.42
N LEU A 177 -7.37 -11.16 22.76
CA LEU A 177 -7.25 -10.80 21.35
C LEU A 177 -7.87 -11.90 20.48
N LYS A 178 -9.03 -11.61 19.87
CA LYS A 178 -9.77 -12.60 19.08
C LYS A 178 -9.60 -12.40 17.57
N ALA A 179 -9.40 -11.17 17.13
CA ALA A 179 -9.28 -10.83 15.73
C ALA A 179 -8.25 -9.72 15.50
N VAL A 180 -7.55 -9.77 14.37
CA VAL A 180 -6.68 -8.70 13.89
C VAL A 180 -6.92 -8.43 12.41
N SER A 181 -6.79 -7.18 12.00
CA SER A 181 -6.78 -6.81 10.58
C SER A 181 -5.57 -5.93 10.26
N PRO A 182 -4.44 -6.53 9.84
CA PRO A 182 -3.33 -5.82 9.25
C PRO A 182 -3.71 -5.33 7.85
N GLN A 183 -3.86 -4.03 7.67
CA GLN A 183 -4.29 -3.43 6.39
C GLN A 183 -3.13 -2.63 5.79
N ALA A 184 -2.73 -2.97 4.57
CA ALA A 184 -1.49 -2.51 3.94
C ALA A 184 -0.35 -2.37 4.98
N PRO A 185 -0.03 -3.46 5.71
CA PRO A 185 0.86 -3.38 6.84
C PRO A 185 2.29 -3.15 6.37
N VAL A 186 2.94 -2.13 6.94
CA VAL A 186 4.40 -1.99 6.83
C VAL A 186 5.06 -3.28 7.32
N THR A 187 5.84 -3.92 6.46
CA THR A 187 6.37 -5.27 6.70
C THR A 187 7.88 -5.36 6.47
N ASN A 188 8.37 -4.91 5.32
CA ASN A 188 9.77 -5.00 4.93
C ASN A 188 10.17 -3.82 4.02
N TRP A 189 10.52 -2.71 4.65
CA TRP A 189 10.92 -1.47 3.99
C TRP A 189 12.12 -1.57 3.05
N PHE A 190 12.97 -2.58 3.15
CA PHE A 190 14.11 -2.70 2.22
C PHE A 190 13.72 -3.37 0.89
N ILE A 191 12.71 -4.24 0.91
CA ILE A 191 12.41 -5.12 -0.22
C ILE A 191 11.27 -4.60 -1.10
N GLY A 192 10.22 -3.98 -0.56
CA GLY A 192 9.12 -3.51 -1.41
C GLY A 192 8.02 -2.68 -0.76
N ASP A 193 8.25 -2.17 0.45
CA ASP A 193 7.34 -1.22 1.11
C ASP A 193 7.92 0.21 1.01
N ASP A 194 7.37 1.18 1.76
CA ASP A 194 7.58 2.64 1.66
C ASP A 194 8.92 3.19 1.14
N PHE A 195 10.07 2.69 1.63
CA PHE A 195 11.36 3.38 1.47
C PHE A 195 12.32 2.71 0.52
N HIS A 196 12.19 1.41 0.25
CA HIS A 196 12.97 0.75 -0.77
C HIS A 196 12.20 -0.34 -1.46
N HIS A 197 12.44 -0.45 -2.77
CA HIS A 197 12.00 -1.60 -3.55
C HIS A 197 13.21 -2.26 -4.19
N ASN A 198 13.41 -3.54 -3.86
CA ASN A 198 14.57 -4.34 -4.24
C ASN A 198 15.90 -3.56 -4.10
N GLY A 199 16.05 -2.85 -2.97
CA GLY A 199 17.22 -2.04 -2.62
C GLY A 199 17.34 -0.67 -3.31
N ALA A 200 16.42 -0.29 -4.20
CA ALA A 200 16.35 1.06 -4.76
C ALA A 200 15.62 2.00 -3.78
N PHE A 201 16.17 3.17 -3.45
CA PHE A 201 15.63 4.04 -2.39
C PHE A 201 14.55 4.98 -2.93
N PHE A 202 13.36 4.90 -2.36
CA PHE A 202 12.21 5.73 -2.71
C PHE A 202 12.35 7.11 -2.02
N GLN A 203 13.31 7.88 -2.51
CA GLN A 203 13.74 9.14 -1.91
C GLN A 203 12.60 10.15 -1.74
N MET A 204 11.62 10.17 -2.65
CA MET A 204 10.54 11.15 -2.59
C MET A 204 9.65 10.89 -1.38
N ASP A 205 9.32 9.62 -1.14
CA ASP A 205 8.48 9.20 -0.03
C ASP A 205 9.24 9.33 1.29
N ALA A 206 10.46 8.81 1.36
CA ALA A 206 11.29 8.92 2.55
C ALA A 206 11.56 10.37 2.96
N PHE A 207 11.93 11.24 2.02
CA PHE A 207 12.24 12.64 2.33
C PHE A 207 10.97 13.39 2.76
N ALA A 208 9.89 13.31 1.98
CA ALA A 208 8.63 13.98 2.31
C ALA A 208 8.07 13.52 3.66
N PHE A 209 8.12 12.22 3.95
CA PHE A 209 7.65 11.66 5.21
C PHE A 209 8.51 12.15 6.38
N TYR A 210 9.83 11.96 6.34
CA TYR A 210 10.68 12.20 7.50
C TYR A 210 10.94 13.66 7.84
N THR A 211 10.85 14.58 6.86
CA THR A 211 10.95 16.02 7.14
C THR A 211 9.90 16.52 8.15
N SER A 212 8.78 15.79 8.30
CA SER A 212 7.76 16.05 9.33
C SER A 212 7.70 14.94 10.38
N PHE A 213 7.52 13.68 9.99
CA PHE A 213 7.30 12.56 10.90
C PHE A 213 8.51 12.32 11.82
N GLY A 214 9.72 12.44 11.26
CA GLY A 214 11.00 12.14 11.91
C GLY A 214 11.50 13.17 12.91
N GLN A 215 10.83 14.32 13.04
CA GLN A 215 11.22 15.38 13.98
C GLN A 215 11.25 14.85 15.43
N PRO A 216 12.30 15.17 16.22
CA PRO A 216 12.41 14.75 17.62
C PRO A 216 11.22 15.19 18.47
N ARG A 217 10.81 14.32 19.39
CA ARG A 217 9.76 14.60 20.37
C ARG A 217 10.25 14.15 21.76
N PRO A 218 11.01 15.00 22.48
CA PRO A 218 11.67 14.61 23.72
C PRO A 218 10.72 14.47 24.91
N LEU A 219 9.52 15.03 24.81
CA LEU A 219 8.48 14.99 25.83
C LEU A 219 7.11 14.75 25.16
N PRO A 220 6.15 14.18 25.91
CA PRO A 220 4.77 14.11 25.47
C PRO A 220 4.24 15.44 24.95
N THR A 221 3.56 15.42 23.81
CA THR A 221 3.10 16.64 23.14
C THR A 221 1.87 16.42 22.27
N THR A 222 1.00 17.44 22.23
CA THR A 222 -0.13 17.54 21.30
C THR A 222 0.21 18.36 20.05
N LYS A 223 1.41 18.96 19.99
CA LYS A 223 1.81 19.84 18.90
C LYS A 223 2.41 19.03 17.76
N GLY A 224 1.82 19.16 16.57
CA GLY A 224 2.36 18.56 15.35
C GLY A 224 3.72 19.14 14.94
N PRO A 225 4.50 18.41 14.14
CA PRO A 225 5.79 18.87 13.66
C PRO A 225 5.63 20.07 12.72
N LYS A 226 6.69 20.91 12.63
CA LYS A 226 6.75 21.96 11.60
C LYS A 226 6.84 21.29 10.22
N ARG A 227 6.08 21.84 9.26
CA ARG A 227 6.17 21.39 7.86
C ARG A 227 7.45 21.90 7.22
N PHE A 228 8.04 21.07 6.37
CA PHE A 228 9.14 21.48 5.51
C PHE A 228 8.64 22.41 4.40
N GLU A 229 9.43 23.43 4.09
CA GLU A 229 9.09 24.45 3.11
C GLU A 229 9.87 24.19 1.82
N TYR A 230 9.18 23.62 0.83
CA TYR A 230 9.74 23.42 -0.52
C TYR A 230 9.77 24.77 -1.26
N TYR A 231 10.92 25.09 -1.86
CA TYR A 231 11.11 26.33 -2.62
C TYR A 231 10.51 26.28 -4.04
N THR A 232 10.00 25.12 -4.47
CA THR A 232 9.33 24.91 -5.75
C THR A 232 8.17 23.92 -5.60
N LYS A 233 7.21 23.98 -6.54
CA LYS A 233 6.09 23.02 -6.65
C LYS A 233 6.30 21.95 -7.72
N ASP A 234 7.44 21.99 -8.39
CA ASP A 234 7.91 20.95 -9.30
C ASP A 234 8.83 20.01 -8.50
N ASN A 235 8.31 18.82 -8.15
CA ASN A 235 9.09 17.83 -7.40
C ASN A 235 10.33 17.38 -8.19
N TYR A 236 10.21 17.16 -9.49
CA TYR A 236 11.31 16.76 -10.36
C TYR A 236 12.45 17.77 -10.26
N LYS A 237 12.14 19.06 -10.40
CA LYS A 237 13.12 20.15 -10.21
C LYS A 237 13.74 20.13 -8.81
N PHE A 238 12.92 20.02 -7.76
CA PHE A 238 13.40 20.03 -6.36
C PHE A 238 14.45 18.95 -6.11
N TYR A 239 14.13 17.70 -6.41
CA TYR A 239 15.03 16.57 -6.15
C TYR A 239 16.24 16.59 -7.09
N LEU A 240 16.10 17.08 -8.33
CA LEU A 240 17.22 17.14 -9.27
C LEU A 240 18.24 18.21 -8.85
N GLU A 241 17.78 19.35 -8.36
CA GLU A 241 18.62 20.45 -7.84
C GLU A 241 19.27 20.11 -6.49
N ALA A 242 18.63 19.25 -5.68
CA ALA A 242 19.29 18.67 -4.51
C ALA A 242 20.52 17.83 -4.89
N GLY A 243 20.59 17.33 -6.12
CA GLY A 243 21.74 16.59 -6.64
C GLY A 243 21.76 15.16 -6.09
N SER A 244 22.37 14.93 -4.95
CA SER A 244 22.49 13.57 -4.38
C SER A 244 21.72 13.45 -3.06
N LEU A 245 21.72 12.24 -2.50
CA LEU A 245 21.19 11.99 -1.16
C LEU A 245 21.93 12.81 -0.09
N GLU A 246 23.18 13.21 -0.31
CA GLU A 246 23.88 14.15 0.57
C GLU A 246 23.23 15.55 0.54
N GLY A 247 22.79 16.01 -0.64
CA GLY A 247 22.06 17.27 -0.76
C GLY A 247 20.71 17.23 -0.02
N LEU A 248 19.97 16.13 -0.13
CA LEU A 248 18.77 15.90 0.67
C LEU A 248 19.08 15.82 2.16
N THR A 249 20.18 15.16 2.55
CA THR A 249 20.63 15.07 3.94
C THR A 249 20.94 16.45 4.53
N LYS A 250 21.56 17.35 3.76
CA LYS A 250 21.78 18.75 4.17
C LYS A 250 20.46 19.50 4.41
N LEU A 251 19.44 19.25 3.58
CA LEU A 251 18.11 19.84 3.77
C LEU A 251 17.37 19.24 4.97
N MET A 252 17.55 17.94 5.22
CA MET A 252 16.96 17.23 6.36
C MET A 252 17.54 17.71 7.70
N GLY A 253 18.84 18.03 7.72
CA GLY A 253 19.57 18.45 8.91
C GLY A 253 19.89 17.30 9.86
N ASP A 254 20.46 17.64 11.02
CA ASP A 254 21.04 16.66 11.93
C ASP A 254 20.09 16.05 12.97
N SER A 255 18.88 16.58 13.10
CA SER A 255 17.97 16.22 14.19
C SER A 255 17.17 14.95 13.94
N ILE A 256 17.02 14.52 12.68
CA ILE A 256 16.15 13.41 12.30
C ILE A 256 16.95 12.11 12.33
N ALA A 257 16.90 11.42 13.47
CA ALA A 257 17.68 10.21 13.73
C ALA A 257 17.46 9.13 12.67
N PHE A 258 16.20 8.85 12.31
CA PHE A 258 15.92 7.76 11.37
C PHE A 258 16.38 8.06 9.93
N TRP A 259 16.50 9.34 9.54
CA TRP A 259 17.13 9.67 8.26
C TRP A 259 18.60 9.25 8.25
N LYS A 260 19.31 9.46 9.36
CA LYS A 260 20.70 8.99 9.52
C LYS A 260 20.80 7.48 9.46
N ASP A 261 19.84 6.77 10.08
CA ASP A 261 19.76 5.31 9.97
C ASP A 261 19.57 4.89 8.50
N LEU A 262 18.61 5.47 7.77
CA LEU A 262 18.39 5.20 6.35
C LEU A 262 19.67 5.40 5.50
N MET A 263 20.41 6.48 5.76
CA MET A 263 21.65 6.78 5.02
C MET A 263 22.82 5.85 5.41
N SER A 264 22.76 5.22 6.58
CA SER A 264 23.82 4.33 7.10
C SER A 264 23.62 2.87 6.68
N HIS A 265 22.40 2.49 6.31
CA HIS A 265 22.00 1.11 6.01
C HIS A 265 21.61 0.94 4.54
N GLY A 266 22.56 1.22 3.63
CA GLY A 266 22.31 1.16 2.18
C GLY A 266 22.18 -0.24 1.56
N ASN A 267 22.46 -1.30 2.33
CA ASN A 267 22.33 -2.71 1.94
C ASN A 267 21.36 -3.44 2.89
N TYR A 268 20.89 -4.65 2.54
CA TYR A 268 19.99 -5.45 3.39
C TYR A 268 20.68 -6.15 4.56
N ASP A 269 21.36 -5.38 5.41
CA ASP A 269 22.08 -5.89 6.57
C ASP A 269 21.15 -6.33 7.72
N THR A 270 21.75 -6.77 8.83
CA THR A 270 21.03 -7.25 10.02
C THR A 270 20.03 -6.22 10.56
N TRP A 271 20.30 -4.92 10.43
CA TRP A 271 19.42 -3.87 10.96
C TRP A 271 18.06 -3.84 10.24
N TRP A 272 18.05 -4.11 8.94
CA TRP A 272 16.83 -4.28 8.16
C TRP A 272 16.15 -5.63 8.43
N GLN A 273 16.94 -6.70 8.53
CA GLN A 273 16.42 -8.05 8.77
C GLN A 273 15.68 -8.14 10.11
N GLU A 274 16.18 -7.50 11.16
CA GLU A 274 15.53 -7.41 12.47
C GLU A 274 14.19 -6.67 12.43
N ARG A 275 13.99 -5.76 11.46
CA ARG A 275 12.75 -4.98 11.29
C ARG A 275 11.72 -5.66 10.39
N ASN A 276 12.03 -6.83 9.84
CA ASN A 276 11.10 -7.61 9.04
C ASN A 276 10.19 -8.47 9.94
N VAL A 277 9.04 -7.92 10.33
CA VAL A 277 8.08 -8.62 11.21
C VAL A 277 7.53 -9.90 10.60
N SER A 278 7.45 -9.99 9.26
CA SER A 278 6.92 -11.20 8.58
C SER A 278 7.76 -12.45 8.82
N ALA A 279 9.02 -12.32 9.24
CA ALA A 279 9.85 -13.45 9.62
C ALA A 279 9.39 -14.14 10.93
N PHE A 280 8.49 -13.50 11.70
CA PHE A 280 8.16 -13.91 13.06
C PHE A 280 6.71 -14.36 13.27
N VAL A 281 5.82 -14.24 12.27
CA VAL A 281 4.37 -14.56 12.34
C VAL A 281 4.08 -16.06 12.45
N LYS A 282 4.64 -16.70 13.48
CA LYS A 282 4.56 -18.14 13.77
C LYS A 282 3.59 -18.42 14.91
N ASN A 283 2.73 -19.43 14.74
CA ASN A 283 1.73 -19.88 15.69
C ASN A 283 0.81 -18.76 16.20
N ILE A 284 0.45 -17.78 15.35
CA ILE A 284 -0.50 -16.74 15.73
C ILE A 284 -1.89 -17.36 15.99
N GLN A 285 -2.60 -16.83 16.99
CA GLN A 285 -3.89 -17.35 17.44
C GLN A 285 -5.12 -16.56 16.96
N PRO A 286 -5.12 -15.21 16.88
CA PRO A 286 -6.34 -14.50 16.50
C PRO A 286 -6.70 -14.76 15.04
N ALA A 287 -8.00 -14.69 14.74
CA ALA A 287 -8.46 -14.63 13.37
C ALA A 287 -7.83 -13.41 12.68
N THR A 288 -7.31 -13.57 11.48
CA THR A 288 -6.52 -12.55 10.79
C THR A 288 -7.13 -12.23 9.44
N LEU A 289 -7.46 -10.96 9.21
CA LEU A 289 -7.93 -10.44 7.93
C LEU A 289 -6.90 -9.44 7.38
N VAL A 290 -6.03 -9.91 6.49
CA VAL A 290 -5.08 -9.04 5.76
C VAL A 290 -5.82 -8.30 4.66
N VAL A 291 -5.60 -6.99 4.55
CA VAL A 291 -6.27 -6.13 3.56
C VAL A 291 -5.22 -5.36 2.79
N GLY A 292 -5.39 -5.16 1.50
CA GLY A 292 -4.49 -4.30 0.73
C GLY A 292 -5.08 -3.83 -0.59
N GLY A 293 -4.36 -2.92 -1.25
CA GLY A 293 -4.71 -2.41 -2.56
C GLY A 293 -3.83 -3.00 -3.65
N LEU A 294 -4.44 -3.44 -4.75
CA LEU A 294 -3.70 -3.84 -5.94
C LEU A 294 -2.89 -2.68 -6.48
N PHE A 295 -3.40 -1.44 -6.44
CA PHE A 295 -2.70 -0.22 -6.85
C PHE A 295 -2.10 0.56 -5.67
N ASP A 296 -1.90 -0.12 -4.54
CA ASP A 296 -1.19 0.45 -3.41
C ASP A 296 0.27 0.72 -3.82
N ALA A 297 0.71 1.94 -3.52
CA ALA A 297 2.02 2.48 -3.89
C ALA A 297 3.00 2.54 -2.71
N GLU A 298 2.53 2.20 -1.51
CA GLU A 298 3.29 2.30 -0.27
C GLU A 298 3.57 0.89 0.26
N ASP A 299 2.52 0.08 0.48
CA ASP A 299 2.63 -1.19 1.21
C ASP A 299 1.91 -2.36 0.51
N CYS A 300 1.89 -2.35 -0.84
CA CYS A 300 1.37 -3.47 -1.63
C CYS A 300 2.12 -4.77 -1.34
N TYR A 301 3.46 -4.68 -1.25
CA TYR A 301 4.31 -5.81 -0.89
C TYR A 301 3.96 -6.34 0.50
N GLY A 302 3.81 -5.46 1.49
CA GLY A 302 3.55 -5.81 2.87
C GLY A 302 2.26 -6.59 3.08
N ALA A 303 1.18 -6.22 2.38
CA ALA A 303 -0.07 -7.00 2.40
C ALA A 303 0.14 -8.43 1.89
N TRP A 304 0.72 -8.59 0.70
CA TRP A 304 0.99 -9.91 0.13
C TRP A 304 1.94 -10.73 0.99
N GLN A 305 3.01 -10.11 1.49
CA GLN A 305 4.06 -10.77 2.24
C GLN A 305 3.59 -11.19 3.63
N THR A 306 2.76 -10.38 4.29
CA THR A 306 2.15 -10.73 5.58
C THR A 306 1.27 -11.98 5.43
N TYR A 307 0.36 -12.00 4.46
CA TYR A 307 -0.49 -13.16 4.19
C TYR A 307 0.34 -14.43 3.90
N LYS A 308 1.27 -14.35 2.92
CA LYS A 308 2.12 -15.49 2.55
C LYS A 308 2.98 -16.00 3.70
N SER A 309 3.42 -15.12 4.59
CA SER A 309 4.25 -15.52 5.74
C SER A 309 3.42 -16.19 6.83
N ILE A 310 2.18 -15.75 7.05
CA ILE A 310 1.25 -16.43 7.96
C ILE A 310 0.91 -17.83 7.43
N GLU A 311 0.54 -17.96 6.16
CA GLU A 311 0.28 -19.27 5.53
C GLU A 311 1.45 -20.24 5.73
N LYS A 312 2.69 -19.73 5.56
CA LYS A 312 3.90 -20.54 5.67
C LYS A 312 4.28 -20.89 7.10
N LEU A 313 4.19 -19.94 8.04
CA LEU A 313 4.72 -20.07 9.40
C LEU A 313 3.66 -20.44 10.43
N SER A 314 2.38 -20.26 10.11
CA SER A 314 1.21 -20.52 10.94
C SER A 314 0.11 -21.26 10.15
N PRO A 315 0.37 -22.47 9.62
CA PRO A 315 -0.56 -23.16 8.71
C PRO A 315 -1.93 -23.54 9.32
N ASN A 316 -2.09 -23.40 10.63
CA ASN A 316 -3.36 -23.63 11.33
C ASN A 316 -4.06 -22.31 11.73
N ALA A 317 -3.48 -21.15 11.40
CA ALA A 317 -4.10 -19.87 11.69
C ALA A 317 -5.33 -19.67 10.80
N ASN A 318 -6.34 -19.00 11.35
CA ASN A 318 -7.44 -18.50 10.55
C ASN A 318 -6.99 -17.20 9.89
N ASN A 319 -6.49 -17.31 8.66
CA ASN A 319 -5.89 -16.21 7.91
C ASN A 319 -6.64 -16.03 6.60
N ARG A 320 -7.00 -14.79 6.29
CA ARG A 320 -7.72 -14.42 5.07
C ARG A 320 -7.08 -13.19 4.46
N ILE A 321 -7.14 -13.06 3.14
CA ILE A 321 -6.67 -11.85 2.45
C ILE A 321 -7.75 -11.25 1.55
N VAL A 322 -7.85 -9.92 1.56
CA VAL A 322 -8.63 -9.15 0.60
C VAL A 322 -7.77 -8.13 -0.12
N MET A 323 -7.79 -8.16 -1.45
CA MET A 323 -7.08 -7.18 -2.28
C MET A 323 -8.03 -6.56 -3.30
N GLY A 324 -8.36 -5.29 -3.10
CA GLY A 324 -9.23 -4.52 -4.02
C GLY A 324 -8.44 -3.64 -4.98
N PRO A 325 -9.10 -2.98 -5.96
CA PRO A 325 -8.45 -2.15 -6.96
C PRO A 325 -8.12 -0.75 -6.40
N TRP A 326 -7.46 -0.72 -5.25
CA TRP A 326 -7.34 0.45 -4.41
C TRP A 326 -5.94 1.03 -4.42
N TYR A 327 -5.86 2.35 -4.27
CA TYR A 327 -4.66 2.98 -3.73
C TYR A 327 -4.56 2.75 -2.22
N HIS A 328 -3.45 3.17 -1.63
CA HIS A 328 -3.17 3.02 -0.20
C HIS A 328 -4.31 3.56 0.71
N GLY A 329 -5.02 2.66 1.38
CA GLY A 329 -6.11 2.97 2.32
C GLY A 329 -7.47 3.30 1.71
N GLN A 330 -7.67 3.20 0.39
CA GLN A 330 -8.93 3.60 -0.26
C GLN A 330 -10.15 2.78 0.21
N TRP A 331 -9.94 1.54 0.66
CA TRP A 331 -11.00 0.68 1.19
C TRP A 331 -11.68 1.24 2.45
N ALA A 332 -11.06 2.21 3.14
CA ALA A 332 -11.67 2.91 4.27
C ALA A 332 -12.42 4.19 3.85
N SER A 333 -12.45 4.51 2.57
CA SER A 333 -13.19 5.64 2.02
C SER A 333 -14.65 5.26 1.74
N LYS A 334 -15.49 6.24 1.38
CA LYS A 334 -16.89 5.97 1.01
C LYS A 334 -17.05 5.44 -0.41
N ASP A 335 -16.03 5.58 -1.26
CA ASP A 335 -16.11 5.27 -2.68
C ASP A 335 -14.81 4.69 -3.23
N GLY A 336 -14.89 3.46 -3.73
CA GLY A 336 -13.84 2.76 -4.45
C GLY A 336 -14.22 2.43 -5.88
N SER A 337 -15.10 3.22 -6.52
CA SER A 337 -15.55 2.97 -7.90
C SER A 337 -14.55 3.39 -8.97
N THR A 338 -13.59 4.27 -8.66
CA THR A 338 -12.57 4.74 -9.59
C THR A 338 -11.21 4.90 -8.92
N LEU A 339 -10.16 4.88 -9.74
CA LEU A 339 -8.82 5.34 -9.39
C LEU A 339 -8.15 5.94 -10.63
N GLY A 340 -7.74 7.21 -10.53
CA GLY A 340 -7.23 7.95 -11.68
C GLY A 340 -8.29 8.01 -12.77
N HIS A 341 -7.96 7.49 -13.95
CA HIS A 341 -8.86 7.39 -15.10
C HIS A 341 -9.51 6.00 -15.26
N LEU A 342 -9.30 5.07 -14.33
CA LEU A 342 -9.87 3.73 -14.39
C LEU A 342 -11.19 3.65 -13.62
N HIS A 343 -12.18 2.98 -14.23
CA HIS A 343 -13.51 2.74 -13.66
C HIS A 343 -13.66 1.25 -13.33
N PHE A 344 -14.18 0.94 -12.14
CA PHE A 344 -14.31 -0.43 -11.61
C PHE A 344 -15.75 -0.96 -11.58
N ASP A 345 -16.68 -0.24 -12.21
CA ASP A 345 -18.11 -0.57 -12.37
C ASP A 345 -18.93 -0.80 -11.08
N SER A 346 -18.30 -0.73 -9.92
CA SER A 346 -18.91 -0.96 -8.61
C SER A 346 -18.16 -0.20 -7.53
N ASN A 347 -18.84 0.19 -6.45
CA ASN A 347 -18.17 0.75 -5.28
C ASN A 347 -17.49 -0.37 -4.48
N THR A 348 -16.25 -0.68 -4.87
CA THR A 348 -15.49 -1.81 -4.31
C THR A 348 -15.16 -1.64 -2.83
N ALA A 349 -14.92 -0.40 -2.37
CA ALA A 349 -14.66 -0.09 -0.97
C ALA A 349 -15.89 -0.39 -0.09
N LYS A 350 -17.06 0.08 -0.52
CA LYS A 350 -18.33 -0.19 0.19
C LYS A 350 -18.65 -1.68 0.23
N TRP A 351 -18.50 -2.38 -0.89
CA TRP A 351 -18.73 -3.82 -0.96
C TRP A 351 -17.84 -4.58 0.03
N TYR A 352 -16.54 -4.26 0.09
CA TYR A 352 -15.62 -4.85 1.05
C TYR A 352 -16.05 -4.62 2.50
N GLN A 353 -16.40 -3.38 2.85
CA GLN A 353 -16.80 -3.01 4.21
C GLN A 353 -18.00 -3.85 4.66
N GLU A 354 -19.06 -3.89 3.84
CA GLU A 354 -20.33 -4.54 4.17
C GLU A 354 -20.27 -6.07 4.13
N ASN A 355 -19.45 -6.66 3.25
CA ASN A 355 -19.46 -8.10 2.99
C ASN A 355 -18.27 -8.84 3.61
N ILE A 356 -17.21 -8.15 4.02
CA ILE A 356 -15.99 -8.77 4.55
C ILE A 356 -15.67 -8.26 5.96
N GLU A 357 -15.27 -7.01 6.12
CA GLU A 357 -14.66 -6.55 7.39
C GLU A 357 -15.67 -6.45 8.54
N ILE A 358 -16.83 -5.85 8.26
CA ILE A 358 -17.90 -5.72 9.26
C ILE A 358 -18.34 -7.12 9.74
N PRO A 359 -18.73 -8.07 8.86
CA PRO A 359 -19.06 -9.43 9.28
C PRO A 359 -17.93 -10.12 10.06
N PHE A 360 -16.67 -9.91 9.65
CA PHE A 360 -15.50 -10.47 10.31
C PHE A 360 -15.42 -10.02 11.79
N PHE A 361 -15.41 -8.72 12.05
CA PHE A 361 -15.31 -8.24 13.43
C PHE A 361 -16.58 -8.52 14.25
N ASP A 362 -17.77 -8.40 13.67
CA ASP A 362 -19.04 -8.71 14.34
C ASP A 362 -19.11 -10.15 14.83
N TYR A 363 -18.63 -11.10 14.03
CA TYR A 363 -18.58 -12.49 14.44
C TYR A 363 -17.55 -12.72 15.56
N TYR A 364 -16.28 -12.36 15.35
CA TYR A 364 -15.21 -12.69 16.28
C TYR A 364 -15.23 -11.88 17.58
N LEU A 365 -15.82 -10.69 17.59
CA LEU A 365 -15.80 -9.80 18.75
C LEU A 365 -17.16 -9.68 19.43
N ALA A 366 -18.23 -9.47 18.65
CA ALA A 366 -19.57 -9.25 19.18
C ALA A 366 -20.41 -10.55 19.28
N GLY A 367 -19.96 -11.66 18.66
CA GLY A 367 -20.74 -12.89 18.58
C GLY A 367 -22.03 -12.73 17.77
N LYS A 368 -22.06 -11.76 16.84
CA LYS A 368 -23.21 -11.45 16.00
C LYS A 368 -23.09 -12.13 14.64
N GLY A 369 -24.23 -12.56 14.09
CA GLY A 369 -24.29 -13.23 12.79
C GLY A 369 -23.86 -14.70 12.83
N SER A 370 -23.79 -15.31 11.65
CA SER A 370 -23.17 -16.63 11.45
C SER A 370 -21.67 -16.49 11.23
N GLU A 371 -20.94 -17.60 11.27
CA GLU A 371 -19.53 -17.63 10.83
C GLU A 371 -19.43 -16.97 9.44
N PRO A 372 -18.57 -15.94 9.28
CA PRO A 372 -18.43 -15.23 8.02
C PRO A 372 -18.01 -16.18 6.92
N ASP A 373 -18.82 -16.25 5.87
CA ASP A 373 -18.50 -17.01 4.65
C ASP A 373 -17.40 -16.29 3.85
N LEU A 374 -16.19 -16.27 4.40
CA LEU A 374 -15.01 -15.62 3.82
C LEU A 374 -14.13 -16.67 3.15
N ALA A 375 -13.95 -16.53 1.84
CA ALA A 375 -12.99 -17.33 1.10
C ALA A 375 -11.57 -16.98 1.55
N GLU A 376 -10.67 -17.97 1.46
CA GLU A 376 -9.25 -17.86 1.82
C GLU A 376 -8.60 -16.58 1.26
N ALA A 377 -8.83 -16.32 -0.04
CA ALA A 377 -8.48 -15.06 -0.68
C ALA A 377 -9.67 -14.48 -1.44
N THR A 378 -9.99 -13.21 -1.22
CA THR A 378 -11.01 -12.48 -1.99
C THR A 378 -10.35 -11.32 -2.72
N ILE A 379 -10.18 -11.44 -4.04
CA ILE A 379 -9.31 -10.53 -4.81
C ILE A 379 -10.08 -9.97 -6.00
N PHE A 380 -9.95 -8.67 -6.24
CA PHE A 380 -10.54 -8.00 -7.39
C PHE A 380 -9.68 -8.18 -8.64
N PHE A 381 -10.27 -8.59 -9.76
CA PHE A 381 -9.57 -8.74 -11.03
C PHE A 381 -9.78 -7.48 -11.87
N THR A 382 -8.77 -6.63 -11.92
CA THR A 382 -8.87 -5.23 -12.40
C THR A 382 -9.20 -5.06 -13.88
N GLY A 383 -9.00 -6.08 -14.71
CA GLY A 383 -9.43 -6.05 -16.11
C GLY A 383 -10.82 -6.63 -16.36
N GLU A 384 -11.36 -7.41 -15.41
CA GLU A 384 -12.73 -7.92 -15.44
C GLU A 384 -13.72 -7.05 -14.67
N ASN A 385 -13.22 -6.17 -13.80
CA ASN A 385 -13.99 -5.42 -12.83
C ASN A 385 -14.84 -6.29 -11.89
N GLN A 386 -14.26 -7.40 -11.41
CA GLN A 386 -14.99 -8.37 -10.57
C GLN A 386 -14.18 -8.88 -9.39
N TRP A 387 -14.85 -9.04 -8.24
CA TRP A 387 -14.34 -9.79 -7.11
C TRP A 387 -14.36 -11.29 -7.40
N ARG A 388 -13.25 -11.97 -7.12
CA ARG A 388 -13.16 -13.44 -7.13
C ARG A 388 -12.89 -13.96 -5.73
N ARG A 389 -13.64 -14.98 -5.35
CA ARG A 389 -13.46 -15.76 -4.12
C ARG A 389 -12.63 -16.99 -4.46
N LEU A 390 -11.43 -17.09 -3.88
CA LEU A 390 -10.41 -18.06 -4.25
C LEU A 390 -10.07 -18.94 -3.04
N PRO A 391 -9.79 -20.24 -3.26
CA PRO A 391 -9.50 -21.17 -2.17
C PRO A 391 -8.09 -21.03 -1.59
N GLN A 392 -7.20 -20.29 -2.25
CA GLN A 392 -5.84 -19.98 -1.81
C GLN A 392 -5.24 -18.86 -2.68
N TRP A 393 -4.15 -18.25 -2.21
CA TRP A 393 -3.30 -17.39 -3.03
C TRP A 393 -1.80 -17.66 -2.78
N PRO A 394 -0.92 -17.61 -3.80
CA PRO A 394 -1.23 -17.57 -5.23
C PRO A 394 -1.98 -18.82 -5.71
N MET A 395 -2.65 -18.72 -6.85
CA MET A 395 -3.41 -19.84 -7.42
C MET A 395 -2.47 -20.96 -7.87
N SER A 396 -2.60 -22.18 -7.31
CA SER A 396 -1.85 -23.35 -7.81
C SER A 396 -2.17 -23.73 -9.25
N SER A 397 -3.34 -23.34 -9.74
CA SER A 397 -3.76 -23.55 -11.14
C SER A 397 -3.13 -22.55 -12.11
N ALA A 398 -2.52 -21.46 -11.63
CA ALA A 398 -1.84 -20.50 -12.49
C ALA A 398 -0.57 -21.12 -13.07
N GLN A 399 -0.45 -21.12 -14.40
CA GLN A 399 0.70 -21.64 -15.12
C GLN A 399 1.68 -20.51 -15.39
N SER A 400 2.91 -20.66 -14.92
CA SER A 400 4.00 -19.75 -15.30
C SER A 400 4.33 -19.91 -16.78
N LYS A 401 4.11 -18.86 -17.58
CA LYS A 401 4.43 -18.82 -19.00
C LYS A 401 5.37 -17.67 -19.30
N ALA A 402 6.42 -17.94 -20.07
CA ALA A 402 7.36 -16.91 -20.51
C ALA A 402 6.78 -16.11 -21.69
N LEU A 403 6.76 -14.80 -21.54
CA LEU A 403 6.52 -13.83 -22.60
C LEU A 403 7.88 -13.24 -23.01
N TYR A 404 8.36 -13.58 -24.19
CA TYR A 404 9.69 -13.27 -24.66
C TYR A 404 9.74 -11.95 -25.41
N PHE A 405 10.87 -11.27 -25.29
CA PHE A 405 11.19 -10.06 -26.04
C PHE A 405 11.73 -10.46 -27.43
N HIS A 406 11.40 -9.67 -28.46
CA HIS A 406 11.84 -9.90 -29.84
C HIS A 406 12.24 -8.60 -30.54
N THR A 407 12.97 -8.73 -31.64
CA THR A 407 13.32 -7.64 -32.55
C THR A 407 12.10 -6.80 -32.94
N GLY A 408 12.25 -5.48 -32.96
CA GLY A 408 11.18 -4.55 -33.37
C GLY A 408 10.17 -4.20 -32.28
N GLY A 409 10.46 -4.48 -31.00
CA GLY A 409 9.57 -4.14 -29.89
C GLY A 409 8.39 -5.10 -29.74
N ILE A 410 8.58 -6.37 -30.10
CA ILE A 410 7.53 -7.39 -30.09
C ILE A 410 7.64 -8.25 -28.81
N LEU A 411 6.49 -8.58 -28.22
CA LEU A 411 6.36 -9.64 -27.23
C LEU A 411 5.62 -10.84 -27.83
N ASP A 412 6.15 -12.04 -27.64
CA ASP A 412 5.52 -13.29 -28.09
C ASP A 412 5.82 -14.42 -27.08
N PHE A 413 4.90 -15.39 -26.94
CA PHE A 413 5.11 -16.58 -26.11
C PHE A 413 6.08 -17.59 -26.74
N LYS A 414 6.45 -17.40 -28.02
CA LYS A 414 7.48 -18.17 -28.71
C LYS A 414 8.87 -17.62 -28.39
N GLU A 415 9.83 -18.51 -28.22
CA GLU A 415 11.23 -18.15 -28.02
C GLU A 415 11.83 -17.46 -29.25
N PRO A 416 12.74 -16.48 -29.07
CA PRO A 416 13.45 -15.86 -30.16
C PRO A 416 14.40 -16.85 -30.85
N VAL A 417 14.44 -16.80 -32.18
CA VAL A 417 15.32 -17.64 -33.01
C VAL A 417 16.54 -16.89 -33.56
N ASP A 418 16.53 -15.56 -33.45
CA ASP A 418 17.57 -14.67 -33.94
C ASP A 418 18.91 -14.98 -33.26
N ARG A 419 20.02 -14.92 -34.03
CA ARG A 419 21.34 -15.26 -33.49
C ARG A 419 21.98 -14.13 -32.69
N ASN A 420 21.74 -12.89 -33.09
CA ASN A 420 22.30 -11.67 -32.52
C ASN A 420 21.21 -10.60 -32.55
N SER A 421 20.57 -10.34 -31.43
CA SER A 421 19.52 -9.34 -31.33
C SER A 421 19.46 -8.74 -29.93
N ALA A 422 19.41 -7.41 -29.90
CA ALA A 422 19.32 -6.62 -28.68
C ALA A 422 18.72 -5.25 -29.01
N THR A 423 18.08 -4.64 -28.02
CA THR A 423 17.63 -3.24 -28.08
C THR A 423 18.49 -2.42 -27.13
N GLU A 424 18.98 -1.27 -27.59
CA GLU A 424 19.85 -0.39 -26.82
C GLU A 424 19.13 0.92 -26.47
N TYR A 425 19.39 1.46 -25.28
CA TYR A 425 19.05 2.82 -24.90
C TYR A 425 20.16 3.45 -24.04
N VAL A 426 20.21 4.78 -24.01
CA VAL A 426 21.16 5.52 -23.16
C VAL A 426 20.40 6.07 -21.96
N SER A 427 20.79 5.65 -20.77
CA SER A 427 20.28 6.20 -19.52
C SER A 427 21.17 7.36 -19.06
N ASP A 428 20.56 8.52 -18.89
CA ASP A 428 21.22 9.77 -18.53
C ASP A 428 20.71 10.28 -17.17
N PRO A 429 21.46 10.09 -16.07
CA PRO A 429 21.05 10.58 -14.76
C PRO A 429 20.85 12.10 -14.68
N SER A 430 21.34 12.89 -15.65
CA SER A 430 21.04 14.34 -15.69
C SER A 430 19.66 14.67 -16.27
N LYS A 431 18.99 13.69 -16.90
CA LYS A 431 17.65 13.79 -17.47
C LYS A 431 16.82 12.53 -17.17
N PRO A 432 16.69 12.12 -15.89
CA PRO A 432 16.04 10.87 -15.54
C PRO A 432 14.59 10.84 -16.03
N VAL A 433 14.06 9.65 -16.30
CA VAL A 433 12.68 9.45 -16.73
C VAL A 433 11.77 9.82 -15.56
N PRO A 434 10.83 10.78 -15.74
CA PRO A 434 9.92 11.14 -14.68
C PRO A 434 8.94 9.98 -14.41
N TYR A 435 8.47 9.85 -13.18
CA TYR A 435 7.56 8.76 -12.79
C TYR A 435 6.12 8.95 -13.27
N VAL A 436 5.73 10.20 -13.53
CA VAL A 436 4.49 10.62 -14.20
C VAL A 436 4.80 11.76 -15.19
N ASN A 437 3.82 12.16 -15.99
CA ASN A 437 4.00 13.20 -17.00
C ASN A 437 3.82 14.62 -16.43
N GLU A 438 2.97 14.75 -15.42
CA GLU A 438 2.50 16.03 -14.89
C GLU A 438 3.52 16.68 -13.94
N ILE A 439 3.54 18.01 -13.91
CA ILE A 439 4.27 18.77 -12.89
C ILE A 439 3.39 18.87 -11.65
N HIS A 440 3.91 18.37 -10.52
CA HIS A 440 3.22 18.44 -9.25
C HIS A 440 4.22 18.42 -8.09
N HIS A 441 3.73 18.75 -6.89
CA HIS A 441 4.58 18.86 -5.70
C HIS A 441 4.67 17.56 -4.89
N THR A 442 3.55 16.85 -4.75
CA THR A 442 3.42 15.64 -3.91
C THR A 442 3.19 14.44 -4.80
N ARG A 443 3.70 13.24 -4.45
CA ARG A 443 3.38 12.00 -5.16
C ARG A 443 1.88 11.90 -5.41
N THR A 444 1.47 11.66 -6.66
CA THR A 444 0.04 11.52 -6.98
C THR A 444 -0.45 10.17 -6.46
N ILE A 445 -1.67 10.14 -5.93
CA ILE A 445 -2.28 8.89 -5.45
C ILE A 445 -2.57 7.93 -6.62
N SER A 446 -2.77 8.48 -7.82
CA SER A 446 -3.17 7.74 -9.03
C SER A 446 -2.02 7.18 -9.86
N TYR A 447 -0.74 7.46 -9.55
CA TYR A 447 0.35 7.11 -10.49
C TYR A 447 0.45 5.63 -10.85
N MET A 448 -0.02 4.75 -9.95
CA MET A 448 -0.09 3.31 -10.20
C MET A 448 -1.14 2.92 -11.24
N THR A 449 -1.94 3.87 -11.71
CA THR A 449 -2.91 3.73 -12.80
C THR A 449 -2.68 4.73 -13.93
N ASP A 450 -1.75 5.69 -13.78
CA ASP A 450 -1.53 6.76 -14.75
C ASP A 450 -1.03 6.20 -16.09
N ASP A 451 -1.34 6.94 -17.16
CA ASP A 451 -1.03 6.59 -18.55
C ASP A 451 0.48 6.61 -18.83
N GLN A 452 1.03 5.50 -19.29
CA GLN A 452 2.46 5.36 -19.55
C GLN A 452 2.90 5.84 -20.95
N ARG A 453 1.98 6.37 -21.79
CA ARG A 453 2.31 6.88 -23.13
C ARG A 453 3.39 7.97 -23.14
N PHE A 454 3.51 8.76 -22.07
CA PHE A 454 4.58 9.77 -21.97
C PHE A 454 5.97 9.12 -21.95
N ALA A 455 6.10 7.95 -21.30
CA ALA A 455 7.34 7.21 -21.19
C ALA A 455 7.69 6.54 -22.53
N SER A 456 6.70 5.93 -23.20
CA SER A 456 6.87 5.32 -24.54
C SER A 456 7.40 6.28 -25.61
N ARG A 457 7.24 7.60 -25.44
CA ARG A 457 7.74 8.62 -26.38
C ARG A 457 9.21 9.00 -26.15
N ARG A 458 9.83 8.50 -25.09
CA ARG A 458 11.20 8.86 -24.73
C ARG A 458 12.22 7.88 -25.33
N PRO A 459 13.43 8.35 -25.70
CA PRO A 459 14.48 7.49 -26.24
C PRO A 459 15.19 6.63 -25.19
N ASP A 460 15.01 6.93 -23.89
CA ASP A 460 15.60 6.23 -22.75
C ASP A 460 14.61 5.30 -22.04
N VAL A 461 13.51 4.96 -22.72
CA VAL A 461 12.52 3.96 -22.33
C VAL A 461 12.32 3.03 -23.53
N ILE A 462 12.49 1.73 -23.35
CA ILE A 462 12.24 0.75 -24.41
C ILE A 462 10.90 0.06 -24.17
N THR A 463 10.10 -0.05 -25.22
CA THR A 463 8.74 -0.58 -25.18
C THR A 463 8.65 -1.83 -26.04
N PHE A 464 8.08 -2.89 -25.48
CA PHE A 464 7.74 -4.11 -26.19
C PHE A 464 6.26 -4.43 -25.97
N GLN A 465 5.57 -4.93 -26.98
CA GLN A 465 4.15 -5.28 -26.85
C GLN A 465 3.75 -6.47 -27.70
N THR A 466 2.68 -7.15 -27.31
CA THR A 466 2.06 -8.21 -28.12
C THR A 466 1.35 -7.64 -29.34
N GLY A 467 0.95 -8.54 -30.25
CA GLY A 467 -0.19 -8.29 -31.13
C GLY A 467 -1.46 -7.96 -30.32
N VAL A 468 -2.51 -7.47 -31.01
CA VAL A 468 -3.84 -7.34 -30.40
C VAL A 468 -4.28 -8.72 -29.93
N LEU A 469 -4.71 -8.82 -28.67
CA LEU A 469 -5.14 -10.07 -28.09
C LEU A 469 -6.44 -10.54 -28.74
N GLU A 470 -6.44 -11.77 -29.26
CA GLU A 470 -7.62 -12.39 -29.86
C GLU A 470 -8.59 -12.97 -28.82
N GLN A 471 -8.10 -13.16 -27.58
CA GLN A 471 -8.82 -13.71 -26.44
C GLN A 471 -8.31 -13.07 -25.14
N ASP A 472 -9.14 -13.09 -24.09
CA ASP A 472 -8.75 -12.64 -22.76
C ASP A 472 -7.53 -13.43 -22.23
N VAL A 473 -6.62 -12.74 -21.55
CA VAL A 473 -5.50 -13.35 -20.84
C VAL A 473 -5.56 -12.94 -19.38
N THR A 474 -5.94 -13.87 -18.52
CA THR A 474 -5.99 -13.65 -17.06
C THR A 474 -4.68 -14.04 -16.41
N ILE A 475 -4.16 -13.18 -15.54
CA ILE A 475 -3.01 -13.44 -14.68
C ILE A 475 -3.36 -13.29 -13.20
N ALA A 476 -2.85 -14.19 -12.38
CA ALA A 476 -3.15 -14.25 -10.95
C ALA A 476 -1.93 -14.77 -10.16
N GLY A 477 -1.15 -13.86 -9.60
CA GLY A 477 0.03 -14.18 -8.78
C GLY A 477 1.25 -13.31 -9.09
N PRO A 478 2.47 -13.76 -8.71
CA PRO A 478 3.69 -13.00 -8.91
C PRO A 478 4.09 -12.94 -10.39
N VAL A 479 4.53 -11.76 -10.84
CA VAL A 479 5.16 -11.56 -12.15
C VAL A 479 6.66 -11.49 -11.95
N VAL A 480 7.43 -12.20 -12.78
CA VAL A 480 8.90 -12.21 -12.66
C VAL A 480 9.53 -11.60 -13.91
N ALA A 481 10.26 -10.51 -13.73
CA ALA A 481 11.14 -9.98 -14.75
C ALA A 481 12.43 -10.81 -14.78
N ASP A 482 12.79 -11.34 -15.95
CA ASP A 482 14.00 -12.15 -16.17
C ASP A 482 14.71 -11.61 -17.41
N LEU A 483 15.44 -10.52 -17.18
CA LEU A 483 16.12 -9.76 -18.23
C LEU A 483 17.55 -10.29 -18.40
N ILE A 484 18.01 -10.36 -19.65
CA ILE A 484 19.44 -10.49 -19.96
C ILE A 484 19.90 -9.13 -20.47
N ALA A 485 20.70 -8.43 -19.68
CA ALA A 485 21.13 -7.08 -19.97
C ALA A 485 22.65 -6.92 -19.87
N SER A 486 23.21 -5.97 -20.61
CA SER A 486 24.56 -5.46 -20.37
C SER A 486 24.51 -3.96 -20.18
N VAL A 487 25.38 -3.46 -19.31
CA VAL A 487 25.54 -2.02 -19.05
C VAL A 487 26.94 -1.61 -19.47
N SER A 488 27.13 -0.45 -20.09
CA SER A 488 28.47 0.01 -20.51
C SER A 488 29.36 0.44 -19.33
N SER A 489 28.80 0.52 -18.14
CA SER A 489 29.42 0.91 -16.87
C SER A 489 29.41 -0.26 -15.87
N THR A 490 29.29 0.01 -14.57
CA THR A 490 29.37 -1.01 -13.50
C THR A 490 28.12 -1.11 -12.62
N ASP A 491 27.10 -0.26 -12.82
CA ASP A 491 25.80 -0.37 -12.17
C ASP A 491 24.70 0.31 -13.01
N ALA A 492 23.44 -0.05 -12.77
CA ALA A 492 22.25 0.60 -13.29
C ALA A 492 21.02 0.12 -12.51
N ASP A 493 19.97 0.95 -12.43
CA ASP A 493 18.65 0.47 -11.99
C ASP A 493 17.89 -0.09 -13.21
N PHE A 494 17.00 -1.06 -12.95
CA PHE A 494 16.13 -1.69 -13.93
C PHE A 494 14.69 -1.59 -13.47
N VAL A 495 13.93 -0.71 -14.11
CA VAL A 495 12.50 -0.51 -13.88
C VAL A 495 11.76 -1.29 -14.96
N VAL A 496 10.88 -2.19 -14.54
CA VAL A 496 10.03 -2.99 -15.44
C VAL A 496 8.58 -2.69 -15.14
N LYS A 497 7.81 -2.35 -16.18
CA LYS A 497 6.39 -2.05 -16.07
C LYS A 497 5.59 -3.03 -16.91
N LEU A 498 4.64 -3.73 -16.29
CA LEU A 498 3.58 -4.48 -16.94
C LEU A 498 2.39 -3.56 -17.19
N ILE A 499 2.01 -3.43 -18.45
CA ILE A 499 1.04 -2.45 -18.93
C ILE A 499 -0.05 -3.18 -19.73
N ASP A 500 -1.30 -2.77 -19.50
CA ASP A 500 -2.45 -3.10 -20.34
C ASP A 500 -2.71 -1.95 -21.32
N VAL A 501 -2.58 -2.21 -22.62
CA VAL A 501 -2.82 -1.22 -23.66
C VAL A 501 -4.26 -1.35 -24.15
N PHE A 502 -5.04 -0.31 -23.93
CA PHE A 502 -6.44 -0.28 -24.31
C PHE A 502 -6.58 -0.17 -25.84
N PRO A 503 -7.72 -0.58 -26.43
CA PRO A 503 -8.00 -0.37 -27.84
C PRO A 503 -7.90 1.11 -28.21
N ASP A 504 -7.43 1.39 -29.44
CA ASP A 504 -7.21 2.76 -29.91
C ASP A 504 -8.50 3.59 -29.97
N ASP A 505 -9.66 2.94 -30.07
CA ASP A 505 -11.00 3.52 -30.12
C ASP A 505 -11.76 3.45 -28.78
N PHE A 506 -11.11 3.02 -27.70
CA PHE A 506 -11.76 2.88 -26.40
C PHE A 506 -12.23 4.23 -25.82
N SER A 507 -13.43 4.23 -25.24
CA SER A 507 -13.94 5.31 -24.38
C SER A 507 -14.95 4.75 -23.37
N TYR A 508 -15.13 5.43 -22.25
CA TYR A 508 -16.17 5.09 -21.26
C TYR A 508 -17.58 5.56 -21.67
N ASN A 509 -17.80 5.95 -22.92
CA ASN A 509 -19.04 6.55 -23.43
C ASN A 509 -19.46 7.83 -22.69
N GLU A 510 -18.50 8.56 -22.11
CA GLU A 510 -18.75 9.87 -21.51
C GLU A 510 -18.70 10.96 -22.59
N PRO A 511 -19.60 11.96 -22.54
CA PRO A 511 -19.51 13.10 -23.45
C PRO A 511 -18.19 13.85 -23.20
N GLU A 512 -17.54 14.30 -24.29
CA GLU A 512 -16.40 15.20 -24.15
C GLU A 512 -16.81 16.46 -23.38
N ALA A 513 -16.04 16.80 -22.36
CA ALA A 513 -16.24 18.02 -21.61
C ALA A 513 -16.09 19.22 -22.56
N PRO A 514 -16.99 20.22 -22.49
CA PRO A 514 -16.92 21.39 -23.34
C PRO A 514 -15.58 22.10 -23.22
N THR A 515 -15.01 22.49 -24.35
CA THR A 515 -13.80 23.30 -24.40
C THR A 515 -14.14 24.72 -24.85
N ALA A 516 -13.40 25.71 -24.37
CA ALA A 516 -13.59 27.10 -24.82
C ALA A 516 -13.25 27.30 -26.31
N HIS A 517 -12.52 26.35 -26.91
CA HIS A 517 -12.15 26.34 -28.32
C HIS A 517 -11.77 24.92 -28.74
N SER A 518 -12.09 24.51 -29.98
CA SER A 518 -11.79 23.18 -30.54
C SER A 518 -10.31 22.76 -30.60
N ARG A 519 -9.37 23.65 -30.23
CA ARG A 519 -7.92 23.39 -30.20
C ARG A 519 -7.40 23.29 -28.76
N LEU A 520 -8.25 23.50 -27.77
CA LEU A 520 -7.93 23.25 -26.37
C LEU A 520 -8.26 21.80 -26.04
N THR A 521 -7.44 21.19 -25.20
CA THR A 521 -7.66 19.83 -24.71
C THR A 521 -8.93 19.78 -23.87
N SER A 522 -9.79 18.79 -24.12
CA SER A 522 -10.89 18.48 -23.21
C SER A 522 -10.35 18.06 -21.85
N SER A 523 -11.13 18.30 -20.80
CA SER A 523 -10.86 17.69 -19.48
C SER A 523 -11.29 16.22 -19.43
N THR A 524 -12.10 15.75 -20.39
CA THR A 524 -12.32 14.31 -20.58
C THR A 524 -11.02 13.69 -21.08
N TYR A 525 -10.53 12.69 -20.36
CA TYR A 525 -9.26 12.07 -20.68
C TYR A 525 -9.36 11.16 -21.92
N PRO A 526 -8.43 11.24 -22.89
CA PRO A 526 -8.48 10.42 -24.10
C PRO A 526 -8.01 8.98 -23.81
N MET A 527 -8.97 8.08 -23.54
CA MET A 527 -8.71 6.68 -23.16
C MET A 527 -8.33 5.76 -24.33
N GLY A 528 -8.52 6.18 -25.59
CA GLY A 528 -8.10 5.39 -26.75
C GLY A 528 -6.59 5.18 -26.74
N GLY A 529 -6.13 3.93 -26.74
CA GLY A 529 -4.71 3.57 -26.65
C GLY A 529 -4.06 3.88 -25.29
N TYR A 530 -4.85 4.01 -24.22
CA TYR A 530 -4.34 4.23 -22.87
C TYR A 530 -3.37 3.12 -22.45
N GLU A 531 -2.18 3.48 -21.97
CA GLU A 531 -1.17 2.53 -21.47
C GLU A 531 -1.32 2.40 -19.95
N ALA A 532 -2.28 1.59 -19.48
CA ALA A 532 -2.59 1.44 -18.06
C ALA A 532 -1.50 0.63 -17.34
N LEU A 533 -0.85 1.24 -16.35
CA LEU A 533 0.10 0.54 -15.50
C LEU A 533 -0.63 -0.51 -14.64
N VAL A 534 -0.42 -1.80 -14.93
CA VAL A 534 -0.92 -2.89 -14.08
C VAL A 534 -0.01 -3.03 -12.85
N ARG A 535 1.31 -3.03 -13.11
CA ARG A 535 2.34 -3.03 -12.08
C ARG A 535 3.67 -2.54 -12.62
N GLY A 536 4.36 -1.70 -11.86
CA GLY A 536 5.76 -1.40 -12.09
C GLY A 536 6.59 -1.83 -10.88
N GLU A 537 7.82 -2.23 -11.12
CA GLU A 537 8.79 -2.43 -10.05
C GLU A 537 10.21 -2.12 -10.52
N VAL A 538 11.08 -1.76 -9.59
CA VAL A 538 12.50 -1.50 -9.81
C VAL A 538 13.36 -2.53 -9.10
N LEU A 539 14.49 -2.89 -9.71
CA LEU A 539 15.63 -3.52 -9.06
C LEU A 539 16.85 -2.61 -9.18
N ARG A 540 17.52 -2.37 -8.06
CA ARG A 540 18.85 -1.76 -8.05
C ARG A 540 19.89 -2.80 -8.47
N GLY A 541 20.49 -2.62 -9.64
CA GLY A 541 21.18 -3.69 -10.37
C GLY A 541 22.37 -4.32 -9.63
N LYS A 542 23.09 -3.55 -8.80
CA LYS A 542 24.14 -4.10 -7.93
C LYS A 542 23.65 -5.20 -6.98
N PHE A 543 22.36 -5.27 -6.66
CA PHE A 543 21.77 -6.29 -5.79
C PHE A 543 21.23 -7.52 -6.52
N ARG A 544 21.38 -7.63 -7.84
CA ARG A 544 20.85 -8.75 -8.66
C ARG A 544 21.24 -10.15 -8.16
N ASP A 545 22.40 -10.27 -7.50
CA ASP A 545 22.92 -11.54 -6.97
C ASP A 545 22.69 -11.69 -5.45
N SER A 546 22.61 -10.57 -4.72
CA SER A 546 22.44 -10.53 -3.26
C SER A 546 22.11 -9.11 -2.79
N PHE A 547 21.05 -8.96 -1.99
CA PHE A 547 20.70 -7.70 -1.33
C PHE A 547 21.67 -7.33 -0.17
N GLU A 548 22.36 -8.31 0.39
CA GLU A 548 23.35 -8.12 1.46
C GLU A 548 24.74 -7.74 0.91
N LYS A 549 25.15 -8.39 -0.18
CA LYS A 549 26.50 -8.30 -0.75
C LYS A 549 26.40 -7.86 -2.22
N PRO A 550 26.26 -6.55 -2.49
CA PRO A 550 26.12 -6.05 -3.84
C PRO A 550 27.39 -6.31 -4.66
N SER A 551 27.23 -6.50 -5.97
CA SER A 551 28.32 -6.79 -6.91
C SER A 551 28.25 -5.90 -8.16
N PRO A 552 29.39 -5.44 -8.71
CA PRO A 552 29.39 -4.64 -9.93
C PRO A 552 28.96 -5.48 -11.13
N PHE A 553 28.41 -4.83 -12.15
CA PHE A 553 28.35 -5.39 -13.50
C PHE A 553 29.75 -5.39 -14.13
N SER A 554 30.01 -6.41 -14.95
CA SER A 554 31.12 -6.36 -15.90
C SER A 554 30.67 -5.53 -17.12
N PRO A 555 31.35 -4.42 -17.46
CA PRO A 555 30.95 -3.58 -18.58
C PRO A 555 30.75 -4.36 -19.87
N ASN A 556 29.63 -4.11 -20.56
CA ASN A 556 29.23 -4.70 -21.84
C ASN A 556 29.11 -6.23 -21.86
N LYS A 557 29.03 -6.88 -20.69
CA LYS A 557 28.83 -8.33 -20.57
C LYS A 557 27.34 -8.64 -20.34
N PRO A 558 26.70 -9.49 -21.18
CA PRO A 558 25.37 -10.00 -20.89
C PRO A 558 25.32 -10.64 -19.50
N THR A 559 24.40 -10.17 -18.68
CA THR A 559 24.23 -10.53 -17.27
C THR A 559 22.74 -10.69 -16.99
N GLN A 560 22.37 -11.72 -16.24
CA GLN A 560 20.99 -11.92 -15.83
C GLN A 560 20.61 -10.93 -14.74
N VAL A 561 19.44 -10.29 -14.90
CA VAL A 561 18.82 -9.38 -13.94
C VAL A 561 17.40 -9.90 -13.72
N LYS A 562 17.20 -10.60 -12.59
CA LYS A 562 15.95 -11.31 -12.31
C LYS A 562 15.36 -10.89 -10.97
N PHE A 563 14.11 -10.43 -10.98
CA PHE A 563 13.39 -10.00 -9.78
C PHE A 563 11.88 -10.15 -9.96
N THR A 564 11.18 -10.16 -8.83
CA THR A 564 9.73 -10.36 -8.77
C THR A 564 9.04 -9.02 -8.52
N LEU A 565 8.03 -8.71 -9.32
CA LEU A 565 7.09 -7.62 -9.10
C LEU A 565 6.07 -8.07 -8.04
N PRO A 566 5.47 -7.15 -7.26
CA PRO A 566 4.33 -7.47 -6.40
C PRO A 566 3.24 -8.21 -7.18
N ASP A 567 2.55 -9.13 -6.50
CA ASP A 567 1.53 -9.98 -7.13
C ASP A 567 0.42 -9.15 -7.77
N VAL A 568 -0.11 -9.67 -8.89
CA VAL A 568 -1.17 -9.03 -9.67
C VAL A 568 -2.36 -9.96 -9.84
N ALA A 569 -3.54 -9.35 -9.99
CA ALA A 569 -4.79 -10.01 -10.38
C ALA A 569 -5.46 -9.17 -11.47
N HIS A 570 -5.27 -9.56 -12.71
CA HIS A 570 -5.66 -8.75 -13.87
C HIS A 570 -6.04 -9.63 -15.06
N THR A 571 -6.92 -9.12 -15.91
CA THR A 571 -7.33 -9.78 -17.15
C THR A 571 -7.16 -8.81 -18.30
N PHE A 572 -6.15 -9.04 -19.13
CA PHE A 572 -6.00 -8.31 -20.38
C PHE A 572 -7.12 -8.75 -21.31
N LYS A 573 -8.01 -7.82 -21.67
CA LYS A 573 -9.20 -8.15 -22.47
C LYS A 573 -8.84 -8.41 -23.93
N LYS A 574 -9.66 -9.21 -24.61
CA LYS A 574 -9.65 -9.27 -26.08
C LYS A 574 -9.70 -7.86 -26.65
N GLY A 575 -8.86 -7.57 -27.64
CA GLY A 575 -8.71 -6.24 -28.22
C GLY A 575 -7.61 -5.38 -27.58
N HIS A 576 -7.17 -5.72 -26.37
CA HIS A 576 -6.05 -5.05 -25.70
C HIS A 576 -4.70 -5.62 -26.17
N ARG A 577 -3.60 -5.10 -25.61
CA ARG A 577 -2.25 -5.68 -25.74
C ARG A 577 -1.58 -5.77 -24.38
N ILE A 578 -0.71 -6.76 -24.22
CA ILE A 578 0.23 -6.80 -23.10
C ILE A 578 1.47 -6.02 -23.52
N MET A 579 1.86 -5.01 -22.74
CA MET A 579 3.05 -4.21 -22.97
C MET A 579 4.01 -4.32 -21.80
N ILE A 580 5.31 -4.31 -22.12
CA ILE A 580 6.40 -4.18 -21.16
C ILE A 580 7.23 -2.96 -21.52
N GLN A 581 7.37 -2.03 -20.58
CA GLN A 581 8.38 -0.97 -20.66
C GLN A 581 9.57 -1.32 -19.76
N VAL A 582 10.78 -1.02 -20.24
CA VAL A 582 12.02 -1.10 -19.46
C VAL A 582 12.75 0.25 -19.52
N GLN A 583 13.17 0.74 -18.36
CA GLN A 583 13.91 2.00 -18.20
C GLN A 583 14.88 1.92 -17.01
N SER A 584 15.79 2.89 -16.87
CA SER A 584 16.83 2.87 -15.81
C SER A 584 16.77 4.03 -14.82
N SER A 585 15.65 4.74 -14.77
CA SER A 585 15.33 5.71 -13.72
C SER A 585 13.82 5.82 -13.57
N TRP A 586 13.34 6.14 -12.36
CA TRP A 586 11.92 6.38 -12.10
C TRP A 586 11.79 7.56 -11.12
N PHE A 587 11.99 8.77 -11.63
CA PHE A 587 12.37 9.94 -10.82
C PHE A 587 11.21 10.94 -10.64
N PRO A 588 11.12 11.69 -9.53
CA PRO A 588 11.96 11.62 -8.34
C PRO A 588 11.53 10.55 -7.33
N LEU A 589 10.56 9.69 -7.66
CA LEU A 589 10.10 8.59 -6.81
C LEU A 589 11.30 7.82 -6.22
N VAL A 590 12.16 7.31 -7.11
CA VAL A 590 13.39 6.59 -6.79
C VAL A 590 14.60 7.52 -6.93
N ASP A 591 15.58 7.40 -6.05
CA ASP A 591 16.88 8.05 -6.20
C ASP A 591 17.59 7.60 -7.47
N ARG A 592 18.42 8.48 -8.03
CA ARG A 592 19.13 8.17 -9.27
C ARG A 592 20.25 7.17 -8.96
N ASN A 593 20.36 6.11 -9.76
CA ASN A 593 21.60 5.34 -9.79
C ASN A 593 22.72 6.18 -10.45
N PRO A 594 23.92 6.31 -9.85
CA PRO A 594 25.08 6.97 -10.47
C PRO A 594 25.56 6.29 -11.76
N GLN A 595 25.09 5.06 -11.98
CA GLN A 595 25.47 4.11 -13.00
C GLN A 595 26.92 3.64 -12.86
N GLN A 596 27.39 3.64 -11.62
CA GLN A 596 28.70 3.17 -11.21
C GLN A 596 28.54 2.40 -9.90
N PHE A 597 29.27 1.29 -9.77
CA PHE A 597 29.27 0.52 -8.55
C PHE A 597 29.93 1.30 -7.43
N MET A 598 29.12 1.81 -6.51
CA MET A 598 29.55 2.58 -5.35
C MET A 598 28.47 2.58 -4.26
N ASP A 599 28.79 3.24 -3.16
CA ASP A 599 27.79 3.62 -2.17
C ASP A 599 27.02 4.87 -2.63
N ILE A 600 25.78 4.67 -3.06
CA ILE A 600 24.92 5.71 -3.64
C ILE A 600 24.52 6.76 -2.60
N TYR A 601 24.47 6.38 -1.31
CA TYR A 601 24.10 7.29 -0.21
C TYR A 601 25.16 8.37 0.03
N HIS A 602 26.39 8.12 -0.43
CA HIS A 602 27.51 9.05 -0.35
C HIS A 602 27.96 9.56 -1.73
N ALA A 603 27.17 9.30 -2.79
CA ALA A 603 27.50 9.75 -4.14
C ALA A 603 27.50 11.28 -4.24
N GLN A 604 28.49 11.80 -4.96
CA GLN A 604 28.65 13.21 -5.27
C GLN A 604 27.98 13.54 -6.62
N PRO A 605 27.59 14.80 -6.87
CA PRO A 605 27.01 15.20 -8.15
C PRO A 605 27.86 14.82 -9.38
N GLY A 606 29.18 14.73 -9.22
CA GLY A 606 30.11 14.33 -10.28
C GLY A 606 30.09 12.84 -10.65
N ASP A 607 29.56 11.97 -9.80
CA ASP A 607 29.60 10.51 -9.97
C ASP A 607 28.51 10.00 -10.93
N PHE A 608 27.46 10.78 -11.12
CA PHE A 608 26.35 10.45 -12.01
C PHE A 608 26.78 10.54 -13.48
N LYS A 609 27.04 9.39 -14.10
CA LYS A 609 27.48 9.29 -15.51
C LYS A 609 26.42 8.62 -16.37
N LYS A 610 26.40 8.94 -17.66
CA LYS A 610 25.60 8.21 -18.65
C LYS A 610 26.09 6.77 -18.79
N ALA A 611 25.18 5.87 -19.11
CA ALA A 611 25.46 4.47 -19.39
C ALA A 611 24.54 4.01 -20.52
N THR A 612 25.10 3.19 -21.39
CA THR A 612 24.37 2.51 -22.45
C THR A 612 23.92 1.17 -21.91
N ILE A 613 22.62 0.90 -21.98
CA ILE A 613 22.01 -0.34 -21.55
C ILE A 613 21.56 -1.10 -22.80
N LYS A 614 21.92 -2.38 -22.89
CA LYS A 614 21.46 -3.30 -23.94
C LYS A 614 20.63 -4.39 -23.32
N LEU A 615 19.41 -4.55 -23.80
CA LEU A 615 18.53 -5.67 -23.47
C LEU A 615 18.59 -6.71 -24.58
N TYR A 616 19.03 -7.91 -24.26
CA TYR A 616 19.22 -9.00 -25.22
C TYR A 616 17.93 -9.78 -25.44
N HIS A 617 17.70 -10.17 -26.68
CA HIS A 617 16.59 -11.01 -27.11
C HIS A 617 16.99 -11.96 -28.24
N ASP A 618 18.27 -12.35 -28.27
CA ASP A 618 18.75 -13.42 -29.12
C ASP A 618 18.46 -14.80 -28.51
N ARG A 619 18.53 -15.85 -29.33
CA ARG A 619 18.25 -17.25 -28.94
C ARG A 619 19.07 -17.79 -27.77
N LYS A 620 20.23 -17.19 -27.45
CA LYS A 620 21.07 -17.58 -26.30
C LYS A 620 20.79 -16.71 -25.06
N ASN A 621 20.32 -15.49 -25.27
CA ASN A 621 20.12 -14.46 -24.27
C ASN A 621 18.69 -13.91 -24.34
N ALA A 622 17.70 -14.78 -24.13
CA ALA A 622 16.30 -14.43 -24.28
C ALA A 622 15.74 -13.78 -23.00
N SER A 623 15.70 -12.44 -22.97
CA SER A 623 14.94 -11.70 -21.95
C SER A 623 13.47 -12.09 -22.03
N LYS A 624 12.81 -12.21 -20.87
CA LYS A 624 11.41 -12.64 -20.75
C LYS A 624 10.76 -12.14 -19.48
N ILE A 625 9.44 -12.08 -19.51
CA ILE A 625 8.59 -11.91 -18.32
C ILE A 625 7.86 -13.23 -18.07
N TRP A 626 7.96 -13.75 -16.86
CA TRP A 626 7.16 -14.90 -16.45
C TRP A 626 5.81 -14.41 -15.94
N LEU A 627 4.75 -14.75 -16.66
CA LEU A 627 3.37 -14.41 -16.33
C LEU A 627 2.66 -15.60 -15.66
N PRO A 628 1.96 -15.38 -14.53
CA PRO A 628 1.18 -16.43 -13.85
C PRO A 628 -0.21 -16.55 -14.49
N ILE A 629 -0.28 -17.18 -15.67
CA ILE A 629 -1.51 -17.24 -16.48
C ILE A 629 -2.50 -18.23 -15.85
N LEU A 630 -3.69 -17.73 -15.53
CA LEU A 630 -4.83 -18.52 -15.08
C LEU A 630 -5.59 -19.05 -16.31
N LYS A 631 -5.82 -20.36 -16.37
CA LYS A 631 -6.57 -21.01 -17.45
C LYS A 631 -8.05 -21.15 -17.13
#